data_AF-A0A963FT04-F1
#
_entry.id   AF-A0A963FT04-F1
#
_cell.length_a   1.000
_cell.length_b   1.000
_cell.length_c   1.000
_cell.angle_alpha   90.00
_cell.angle_beta   90.00
_cell.angle_gamma   90.00
#
_symmetry.space_group_name_H-M   'P 1'
#
loop_
_entity.id
_entity.type
_entity.pdbx_description
1 polymer ?
#
loop_
_entity_poly.entity_id
_entity_poly.type
_entity_poly.pdbx_seq_one_letter_code
_entity_poly.pdbx_strand_id
1 'polypeptide(L)'
;MDPALLTFLGLIVALAALLHHVFVVRRADDAGAQGKAGLLVLMAILIPVVVVTLWHQAGASARLAEIGFAPHPAFDASVGVASGTGGHPVWVFSTTADPESILAFYRQPGNHGGWSLNSEASRMLVFGRGRERATLTVGREAVVFSVDTARN
;
A
#
# COMPACT_ATOMS: atom_id res chain seq x y z
N MET A 1 1.34 0.83 10.81
CA MET A 1 0.66 -0.38 10.26
C MET A 1 -0.83 -0.20 10.48
N ASP A 2 -1.66 -0.27 9.43
CA ASP A 2 -3.09 0.06 9.49
C ASP A 2 -3.84 -0.86 10.49
N PRO A 3 -4.56 -0.31 11.50
CA PRO A 3 -5.34 -1.11 12.45
C PRO A 3 -6.41 -1.98 11.78
N ALA A 4 -6.97 -1.55 10.64
CA ALA A 4 -7.93 -2.35 9.87
C ALA A 4 -7.26 -3.58 9.26
N LEU A 5 -6.05 -3.43 8.72
CA LEU A 5 -5.26 -4.55 8.20
C LEU A 5 -4.85 -5.52 9.31
N LEU A 6 -4.41 -5.00 10.46
CA LEU A 6 -4.09 -5.82 11.64
C LEU A 6 -5.31 -6.62 12.11
N THR A 7 -6.48 -5.98 12.15
CA THR A 7 -7.75 -6.62 12.51
C THR A 7 -8.13 -7.70 11.51
N PHE A 8 -7.98 -7.43 10.21
CA PHE A 8 -8.24 -8.39 9.14
C PHE A 8 -7.28 -9.59 9.20
N LEU A 9 -5.98 -9.37 9.36
CA LEU A 9 -4.99 -10.43 9.58
C LEU A 9 -5.30 -11.25 10.84
N GLY A 10 -5.66 -10.58 11.94
CA GLY A 10 -6.09 -11.24 13.17
C GLY A 10 -7.31 -12.14 12.95
N LEU A 11 -8.31 -11.66 12.20
CA LEU A 11 -9.48 -12.43 11.79
C LEU A 11 -9.11 -13.63 10.92
N ILE A 12 -8.20 -13.48 9.95
CA ILE A 12 -7.72 -14.58 9.12
C ILE A 12 -7.00 -15.62 9.97
N VAL A 13 -6.12 -15.22 10.88
CA VAL A 13 -5.39 -16.13 11.77
C VAL A 13 -6.36 -16.85 12.72
N ALA A 14 -7.31 -16.12 13.32
CA ALA A 14 -8.33 -16.70 14.19
C ALA A 14 -9.22 -17.69 13.43
N LEU A 15 -9.63 -17.36 12.20
CA LEU A 15 -10.39 -18.24 11.33
C LEU A 15 -9.58 -19.48 10.94
N ALA A 16 -8.31 -19.32 10.58
CA ALA A 16 -7.40 -20.42 10.27
C ALA A 16 -7.18 -21.34 11.48
N ALA A 17 -7.01 -20.78 12.67
CA ALA A 17 -6.86 -21.53 13.92
C ALA A 17 -8.15 -22.27 14.29
N LEU A 18 -9.32 -21.64 14.12
CA LEU A 18 -10.63 -22.27 14.33
C LEU A 18 -10.82 -23.44 13.35
N LEU A 19 -10.52 -23.23 12.07
CA LEU A 19 -10.60 -24.27 11.04
C LEU A 19 -9.62 -25.41 11.33
N HIS A 20 -8.37 -25.11 11.70
CA HIS A 20 -7.42 -26.12 12.14
C HIS A 20 -7.93 -26.91 13.35
N HIS A 21 -8.48 -26.24 14.35
CA HIS A 21 -9.02 -26.89 15.54
C HIS A 21 -10.21 -27.80 15.19
N VAL A 22 -11.15 -27.36 14.36
CA VAL A 22 -12.32 -28.15 13.96
C VAL A 22 -11.94 -29.38 13.12
N PHE A 23 -11.07 -29.19 12.12
CA PHE A 23 -10.76 -30.23 11.15
C PHE A 23 -9.62 -31.18 11.58
N VAL A 24 -8.64 -30.69 12.35
CA VAL A 24 -7.45 -31.46 12.75
C VAL A 24 -7.54 -31.95 14.19
N VAL A 25 -7.92 -31.08 15.14
CA VAL A 25 -7.93 -31.42 16.58
C VAL A 25 -9.19 -32.16 16.97
N ARG A 26 -10.36 -31.59 16.67
CA ARG A 26 -11.65 -32.22 16.95
C ARG A 26 -11.95 -33.40 16.04
N ARG A 27 -11.16 -33.59 14.97
CA ARG A 27 -11.39 -34.58 13.92
C ARG A 27 -12.88 -34.69 13.63
N ALA A 28 -13.51 -33.59 13.22
CA ALA A 28 -14.91 -33.63 12.85
C ALA A 28 -15.07 -34.67 11.73
N ASP A 29 -15.43 -35.90 12.10
CA ASP A 29 -15.55 -37.04 11.20
C ASP A 29 -16.68 -36.80 10.18
N ASP A 30 -17.61 -35.89 10.52
CA ASP A 30 -18.69 -35.40 9.67
C ASP A 30 -18.22 -34.44 8.58
N ALA A 31 -17.03 -33.86 8.72
CA ALA A 31 -16.47 -33.02 7.68
C ALA A 31 -15.87 -33.92 6.58
N GLY A 32 -16.77 -34.36 5.69
CA GLY A 32 -16.43 -35.21 4.55
C GLY A 32 -15.26 -34.64 3.74
N ALA A 33 -14.66 -35.47 2.87
CA ALA A 33 -13.49 -35.11 2.06
C ALA A 33 -13.63 -33.75 1.34
N GLN A 34 -14.85 -33.39 0.95
CA GLN A 34 -15.19 -32.10 0.33
C GLN A 34 -14.92 -30.90 1.25
N GLY A 35 -15.21 -30.98 2.56
CA GLY A 35 -14.96 -29.90 3.51
C GLY A 35 -13.48 -29.65 3.73
N LYS A 36 -12.68 -30.72 3.82
CA LYS A 36 -11.21 -30.64 3.91
C LYS A 36 -10.59 -30.05 2.64
N ALA A 37 -11.09 -30.44 1.46
CA ALA A 37 -10.65 -29.88 0.19
C ALA A 37 -10.98 -28.39 0.06
N GLY A 38 -12.20 -27.98 0.44
CA GLY A 38 -12.61 -26.57 0.42
C GLY A 38 -11.73 -25.69 1.31
N LEU A 39 -11.34 -26.18 2.49
CA LEU A 39 -10.41 -25.49 3.39
C LEU A 39 -9.02 -25.28 2.75
N LEU A 40 -8.47 -26.33 2.13
CA LEU A 40 -7.18 -26.27 1.46
C LEU A 40 -7.19 -25.25 0.31
N VAL A 41 -8.25 -25.25 -0.51
CA VAL A 41 -8.41 -24.28 -1.61
C VAL A 41 -8.50 -22.85 -1.06
N LEU A 42 -9.28 -22.64 0.00
CA LEU A 42 -9.41 -21.33 0.63
C LEU A 42 -8.07 -20.81 1.16
N MET A 43 -7.30 -21.64 1.86
CA MET A 43 -5.97 -21.28 2.35
C MET A 43 -4.98 -21.02 1.21
N ALA A 44 -5.01 -21.84 0.16
CA ALA A 44 -4.16 -21.69 -1.01
C ALA A 44 -4.43 -20.38 -1.77
N ILE A 45 -5.61 -19.78 -1.65
CA ILE A 45 -5.94 -18.48 -2.23
C ILE A 45 -5.62 -17.34 -1.26
N LEU A 46 -6.02 -17.46 0.01
CA LEU A 46 -5.85 -16.39 1.00
C LEU A 46 -4.38 -16.10 1.30
N ILE A 47 -3.55 -17.14 1.44
CA ILE A 47 -2.14 -16.97 1.80
C ILE A 47 -1.39 -16.15 0.74
N PRO A 48 -1.41 -16.49 -0.57
CA PRO A 48 -0.75 -15.68 -1.60
C PRO A 48 -1.27 -14.24 -1.63
N VAL A 49 -2.57 -14.03 -1.50
CA VAL A 49 -3.15 -12.67 -1.49
C VAL A 49 -2.59 -11.85 -0.33
N VAL A 50 -2.59 -12.41 0.89
CA VAL A 50 -2.04 -11.73 2.07
C VAL A 50 -0.55 -11.45 1.91
N VAL A 51 0.23 -12.43 1.43
CA VAL A 51 1.68 -12.28 1.20
C VAL A 51 1.95 -11.17 0.19
N VAL A 52 1.22 -11.14 -0.94
CA VAL A 52 1.36 -10.09 -1.97
C VAL A 52 0.99 -8.72 -1.42
N THR A 53 -0.11 -8.60 -0.67
CA THR A 53 -0.51 -7.34 -0.04
C THR A 53 0.54 -6.84 0.95
N LEU A 54 1.05 -7.72 1.83
CA LEU A 54 2.11 -7.38 2.78
C LEU A 54 3.40 -6.98 2.07
N TRP A 55 3.79 -7.70 1.02
CA TRP A 55 4.98 -7.39 0.20
C TRP A 55 4.88 -6.01 -0.44
N HIS A 56 3.72 -5.66 -0.99
CA HIS A 56 3.56 -4.36 -1.61
C HIS A 56 3.56 -3.22 -0.60
N GLN A 57 2.97 -3.42 0.58
CA GLN A 57 2.97 -2.42 1.65
C GLN A 57 4.35 -2.22 2.28
N ALA A 58 5.08 -3.30 2.56
CA ALA A 58 6.40 -3.24 3.19
C ALA A 58 7.43 -2.48 2.33
N GLY A 59 7.32 -2.56 1.00
CA GLY A 59 8.24 -1.90 0.07
C GLY A 59 7.81 -0.51 -0.40
N ALA A 60 6.66 0.02 0.03
CA ALA A 60 6.11 1.25 -0.56
C ALA A 60 7.00 2.48 -0.31
N SER A 61 7.50 2.66 0.91
CA SER A 61 8.40 3.76 1.27
C SER A 61 9.77 3.63 0.59
N ALA A 62 10.31 2.41 0.51
CA ALA A 62 11.57 2.13 -0.18
C ALA A 62 11.47 2.44 -1.68
N ARG A 63 10.39 2.01 -2.34
CA ARG A 63 10.16 2.32 -3.77
C ARG A 63 9.95 3.81 -4.02
N LEU A 64 9.30 4.53 -3.09
CA LEU A 64 9.17 5.99 -3.16
C LEU A 64 10.56 6.67 -3.11
N ALA A 65 11.44 6.19 -2.23
CA ALA A 65 12.81 6.67 -2.15
C ALA A 65 13.63 6.33 -3.41
N GLU A 66 13.47 5.12 -3.97
CA GLU A 66 14.13 4.69 -5.20
C GLU A 66 13.77 5.57 -6.41
N ILE A 67 12.53 6.07 -6.49
CA ILE A 67 12.14 7.00 -7.56
C ILE A 67 12.67 8.43 -7.33
N GLY A 68 13.21 8.73 -6.14
CA GLY A 68 13.81 10.03 -5.81
C GLY A 68 13.00 10.87 -4.82
N PHE A 69 11.90 10.37 -4.26
CA PHE A 69 11.11 11.09 -3.25
C PHE A 69 11.41 10.57 -1.84
N ALA A 70 11.85 11.45 -0.95
CA ALA A 70 12.02 11.09 0.45
C ALA A 70 10.65 10.80 1.09
N PRO A 71 10.46 9.70 1.82
CA PRO A 71 9.22 9.46 2.54
C PRO A 71 9.05 10.49 3.66
N HIS A 72 7.88 11.11 3.74
CA HIS A 72 7.56 12.03 4.83
C HIS A 72 7.54 11.27 6.16
N PRO A 73 8.12 11.82 7.26
CA PRO A 73 8.25 11.11 8.53
C PRO A 73 6.90 10.76 9.20
N ALA A 74 5.83 11.47 8.84
CA ALA A 74 4.47 11.22 9.35
C ALA A 74 3.65 10.21 8.53
N PHE A 75 4.25 9.49 7.58
CA PHE A 75 3.57 8.42 6.85
C PHE A 75 3.50 7.15 7.72
N ASP A 76 2.29 6.79 8.15
CA ASP A 76 2.06 5.70 9.12
C ASP A 76 1.96 4.31 8.47
N ALA A 77 1.40 4.25 7.26
CA ALA A 77 1.22 3.02 6.49
C ALA A 77 0.97 3.33 5.00
N SER A 78 1.31 2.40 4.12
CA SER A 78 0.77 2.39 2.76
C SER A 78 -0.64 1.77 2.83
N VAL A 79 -1.67 2.63 2.73
CA VAL A 79 -3.10 2.22 2.84
C VAL A 79 -3.63 1.60 1.56
N GLY A 80 -2.84 1.66 0.49
CA GLY A 80 -3.27 1.16 -0.80
C GLY A 80 -2.09 0.95 -1.74
N VAL A 81 -2.08 -0.24 -2.32
CA VAL A 81 -1.46 -0.48 -3.62
C VAL A 81 -2.52 -0.09 -4.63
N ALA A 82 -2.58 1.18 -5.01
CA ALA A 82 -3.38 1.55 -6.16
C ALA A 82 -2.62 1.02 -7.39
N SER A 83 -2.97 -0.21 -7.79
CA SER A 83 -2.78 -0.81 -9.12
C SER A 83 -1.72 -0.13 -9.99
N GLY A 84 -0.49 -0.63 -9.96
CA GLY A 84 0.61 -0.02 -10.71
C GLY A 84 1.71 -1.00 -11.06
N THR A 85 1.38 -2.27 -11.32
CA THR A 85 2.30 -3.14 -12.07
C THR A 85 2.26 -2.67 -13.53
N GLY A 86 3.11 -1.69 -13.88
CA GLY A 86 3.13 -1.08 -15.22
C GLY A 86 3.77 0.31 -15.24
N GLY A 87 3.66 1.02 -16.37
CA GLY A 87 4.28 2.33 -16.58
C GLY A 87 3.67 3.51 -15.81
N HIS A 88 2.73 3.26 -14.89
CA HIS A 88 1.98 4.27 -14.14
C HIS A 88 1.78 3.87 -12.67
N PRO A 89 2.84 3.83 -11.85
CA PRO A 89 2.69 3.42 -10.46
C PRO A 89 1.98 4.50 -9.62
N VAL A 90 1.06 4.05 -8.76
CA VAL A 90 0.37 4.91 -7.79
C VAL A 90 0.58 4.37 -6.37
N TRP A 91 1.00 5.25 -5.45
CA TRP A 91 1.20 4.94 -4.04
C TRP A 91 0.27 5.78 -3.19
N VAL A 92 -0.35 5.15 -2.19
CA VAL A 92 -1.24 5.83 -1.25
C VAL A 92 -0.73 5.62 0.17
N PHE A 93 -0.40 6.70 0.86
CA PHE A 93 0.09 6.70 2.23
C PHE A 93 -0.94 7.32 3.18
N SER A 94 -1.22 6.68 4.32
CA SER A 94 -2.00 7.31 5.39
C SER A 94 -1.11 8.29 6.11
N THR A 95 -1.71 9.39 6.54
CA THR A 95 -1.01 10.42 7.30
C THR A 95 -1.92 11.01 8.35
N THR A 96 -1.34 11.28 9.51
CA THR A 96 -1.95 12.08 10.58
C THR A 96 -1.44 13.53 10.57
N ALA A 97 -0.42 13.84 9.76
CA ALA A 97 0.09 15.19 9.61
C ALA A 97 -0.87 16.09 8.83
N ASP A 98 -0.85 17.37 9.19
CA ASP A 98 -1.57 18.42 8.49
C ASP A 98 -1.12 18.52 7.00
N PRO A 99 -2.06 18.69 6.05
CA PRO A 99 -1.73 18.80 4.64
C PRO A 99 -0.65 19.83 4.30
N GLU A 100 -0.64 21.01 4.95
CA GLU A 100 0.38 22.03 4.66
C GLU A 100 1.77 21.59 5.11
N SER A 101 1.89 20.84 6.21
CA SER A 101 3.17 20.27 6.63
C SER A 101 3.76 19.35 5.55
N ILE A 102 2.91 18.55 4.91
CA ILE A 102 3.33 17.60 3.87
C ILE A 102 3.74 18.36 2.61
N LEU A 103 2.94 19.34 2.18
CA LEU A 103 3.28 20.18 1.04
C LEU A 103 4.58 20.95 1.28
N ALA A 104 4.74 21.56 2.45
CA ALA A 104 5.96 22.29 2.83
C ALA A 104 7.21 21.40 2.82
N PHE A 105 7.09 20.15 3.29
CA PHE A 105 8.18 19.18 3.20
C PHE A 105 8.58 18.92 1.74
N TYR A 106 7.61 18.64 0.87
CA TYR A 106 7.87 18.33 -0.55
C TYR A 106 8.14 19.54 -1.44
N ARG A 107 8.03 20.78 -0.93
CA ARG A 107 8.56 21.99 -1.60
C ARG A 107 10.09 22.10 -1.46
N GLN A 108 10.70 21.37 -0.52
CA GLN A 108 12.14 21.44 -0.28
C GLN A 108 12.90 20.55 -1.28
N PRO A 109 13.86 21.08 -2.05
CA PRO A 109 14.60 20.32 -3.06
C PRO A 109 15.30 19.05 -2.56
N GLY A 110 15.69 19.02 -1.28
CA GLY A 110 16.30 17.85 -0.66
C GLY A 110 15.38 16.63 -0.56
N ASN A 111 14.06 16.83 -0.67
CA ASN A 111 13.06 15.76 -0.49
C ASN A 111 12.54 15.17 -1.81
N HIS A 112 13.02 15.67 -2.96
CA HIS A 112 12.62 15.20 -4.30
C HIS A 112 13.81 15.22 -5.29
N GLY A 113 14.82 14.39 -5.01
CA GLY A 113 16.07 14.30 -5.75
C GLY A 113 15.87 13.98 -7.24
N GLY A 114 16.39 14.85 -8.11
CA GLY A 114 16.27 14.70 -9.57
C GLY A 114 14.91 15.12 -10.14
N TRP A 115 13.98 15.58 -9.30
CA TRP A 115 12.67 16.08 -9.70
C TRP A 115 12.59 17.60 -9.51
N SER A 116 12.02 18.30 -10.47
CA SER A 116 11.77 19.75 -10.40
C SER A 116 10.29 20.01 -10.14
N LEU A 117 9.97 20.88 -9.18
CA LEU A 117 8.60 21.33 -8.95
C LEU A 117 8.17 22.23 -10.11
N ASN A 118 7.21 21.78 -10.92
CA ASN A 118 6.74 22.48 -12.11
C ASN A 118 5.48 23.30 -11.85
N SER A 119 4.55 22.77 -11.06
CA SER A 119 3.33 23.48 -10.70
C SER A 119 2.84 23.10 -9.31
N GLU A 120 2.11 24.03 -8.71
CA GLU A 120 1.54 23.89 -7.38
C GLU A 120 0.08 24.35 -7.40
N ALA A 121 -0.77 23.60 -6.72
CA ALA A 121 -2.13 23.98 -6.36
C ALA A 121 -2.35 23.70 -4.87
N SER A 122 -3.46 24.17 -4.31
CA SER A 122 -3.75 24.15 -2.87
C SER A 122 -3.57 22.80 -2.15
N ARG A 123 -3.69 21.68 -2.87
CA ARG A 123 -3.49 20.32 -2.33
C ARG A 123 -2.70 19.41 -3.27
N MET A 124 -1.96 19.99 -4.19
CA MET A 124 -1.31 19.22 -5.25
C MET A 124 0.03 19.83 -5.63
N LEU A 125 1.06 18.98 -5.72
CA LEU A 125 2.36 19.32 -6.28
C LEU A 125 2.59 18.48 -7.52
N VAL A 126 3.09 19.11 -8.59
CA VAL A 126 3.43 18.44 -9.83
C VAL A 126 4.91 18.62 -10.06
N PHE A 127 5.61 17.49 -10.19
CA PHE A 127 7.03 17.44 -10.45
C PHE A 127 7.31 16.93 -11.86
N GLY A 128 8.39 17.41 -12.47
CA GLY A 128 8.88 16.93 -13.76
C GLY A 128 10.30 16.41 -13.67
N ARG A 129 10.59 15.34 -14.43
CA ARG A 129 11.93 14.79 -14.64
C ARG A 129 12.05 14.25 -16.06
N GLY A 130 12.66 15.02 -16.96
CA GLY A 130 12.75 14.65 -18.37
C GLY A 130 11.36 14.51 -19.00
N ARG A 131 10.99 13.28 -19.39
CA ARG A 131 9.65 12.94 -19.93
C ARG A 131 8.70 12.38 -18.87
N GLU A 132 9.12 12.30 -17.62
CA GLU A 132 8.31 11.79 -16.53
C GLU A 132 7.66 12.95 -15.76
N ARG A 133 6.45 12.70 -15.27
CA ARG A 133 5.69 13.60 -14.42
C ARG A 133 5.28 12.85 -13.16
N ALA A 134 5.58 13.40 -11.99
CA ALA A 134 5.04 12.90 -10.74
C ALA A 134 4.00 13.88 -10.21
N THR A 135 2.88 13.37 -9.71
CA THR A 135 1.85 14.17 -9.06
C THR A 135 1.69 13.69 -7.62
N LEU A 136 1.77 14.63 -6.69
CA LEU A 136 1.52 14.42 -5.28
C LEU A 136 0.21 15.13 -4.94
N THR A 137 -0.79 14.39 -4.47
CA THR A 137 -2.07 14.96 -4.01
C THR A 137 -2.25 14.68 -2.53
N VAL A 138 -2.54 15.72 -1.75
CA VAL A 138 -2.70 15.64 -0.29
C VAL A 138 -4.17 15.74 0.08
N GLY A 139 -4.72 14.64 0.58
CA GLY A 139 -6.03 14.58 1.23
C GLY A 139 -5.94 14.84 2.74
N ARG A 140 -7.07 14.73 3.43
CA ARG A 140 -7.15 14.95 4.89
C ARG A 140 -6.47 13.83 5.70
N GLU A 141 -6.50 12.61 5.19
CA GLU A 141 -6.02 11.40 5.89
C GLU A 141 -5.08 10.56 5.02
N ALA A 142 -4.89 10.95 3.76
CA ALA A 142 -4.11 10.19 2.79
C ALA A 142 -3.36 11.10 1.83
N VAL A 143 -2.19 10.65 1.40
CA VAL A 143 -1.37 11.26 0.34
C VAL A 143 -1.26 10.28 -0.81
N VAL A 144 -1.54 10.76 -2.01
CA VAL A 144 -1.45 9.98 -3.25
C VAL A 144 -0.27 10.47 -4.06
N PHE A 145 0.63 9.56 -4.42
CA PHE A 145 1.67 9.78 -5.41
C PHE A 145 1.32 9.02 -6.67
N SER A 146 1.33 9.68 -7.82
CA SER A 146 1.30 9.02 -9.13
C SER A 146 2.51 9.43 -9.95
N VAL A 147 3.07 8.50 -10.71
CA VAL A 147 4.11 8.81 -11.69
C VAL A 147 3.62 8.37 -13.06
N ASP A 148 3.67 9.29 -14.02
CA ASP A 148 3.25 9.08 -15.39
C ASP A 148 4.36 9.48 -16.36
N THR A 149 4.54 8.69 -17.43
CA THR A 149 5.34 9.12 -18.58
C THR A 149 4.47 10.04 -19.45
N ALA A 150 4.93 11.26 -19.71
CA ALA A 150 4.27 12.17 -20.64
C ALA A 150 4.15 11.50 -22.01
N ARG A 151 2.92 11.33 -22.49
CA ARG A 151 2.66 10.88 -23.86
C ARG A 151 2.86 12.09 -24.78
N ASN A 152 3.79 11.98 -25.73
CA ASN A 152 3.95 12.92 -26.84
C ASN A 152 2.68 12.97 -27.69
#